data_AF-A0A382AQF8-F1
#
_entry.id   AF-A0A382AQF8-F1
#
_cell.length_a   1.000
_cell.length_b   1.000
_cell.length_c   1.000
_cell.angle_alpha   90.00
_cell.angle_beta   90.00
_cell.angle_gamma   90.00
#
_symmetry.space_group_name_H-M   'P 1'
#
loop_
_entity.id
_entity.type
_entity.pdbx_description
1 polymer ?
#
loop_
_entity_poly.entity_id
_entity_poly.type
_entity_poly.pdbx_seq_one_letter_code
_entity_poly.pdbx_strand_id
1 'polypeptide(L)'
;MKTTKDTVIKSCLLGALLATTNTWTVIHAQESSAALEEIIVTAQKRQENLQTLGISVSAFDEGALNSLGTRDIVELSKFVPNLQIGTESSD
;
A
#
# COMPACT_ATOMS: atom_id res chain seq x y z
N MET A 1 52.61 -46.35 33.39
CA MET A 1 51.76 -46.64 32.21
C MET A 1 50.33 -46.29 32.58
N LYS A 2 49.65 -45.49 31.73
CA LYS A 2 48.22 -45.08 31.75
C LYS A 2 47.84 -43.99 32.78
N THR A 3 47.21 -42.86 32.46
CA THR A 3 46.87 -42.17 31.21
C THR A 3 46.54 -40.70 31.58
N THR A 4 47.45 -39.77 31.31
CA THR A 4 47.27 -38.31 31.56
C THR A 4 46.23 -37.65 30.63
N LYS A 5 45.58 -38.42 29.76
CA LYS A 5 44.69 -37.93 28.70
C LYS A 5 43.23 -37.70 29.14
N ASP A 6 42.81 -38.25 30.29
CA ASP A 6 41.38 -38.27 30.66
C ASP A 6 40.91 -37.01 31.42
N THR A 7 41.85 -36.17 31.90
CA THR A 7 41.52 -34.91 32.59
C THR A 7 41.32 -33.74 31.62
N VAL A 8 41.95 -33.78 30.44
CA VAL A 8 41.83 -32.72 29.42
C VAL A 8 40.44 -32.72 28.76
N ILE A 9 39.77 -33.88 28.70
CA ILE A 9 38.43 -34.02 28.10
C ILE A 9 37.34 -33.41 28.98
N LYS A 10 37.48 -33.42 30.31
CA LYS A 10 36.47 -32.86 31.23
C LYS A 10 36.62 -31.36 31.48
N SER A 11 37.77 -30.76 31.16
CA SER A 11 37.99 -29.31 31.36
C SER A 11 37.30 -28.44 30.30
N CYS A 12 36.78 -29.03 29.22
CA CYS A 12 36.10 -28.29 28.15
C CYS A 12 34.57 -28.14 28.37
N LEU A 13 34.01 -28.74 29.42
CA LEU A 13 32.56 -28.72 29.69
C LEU A 13 32.08 -27.59 30.60
N LEU A 14 32.99 -26.76 31.12
CA LEU A 14 32.64 -25.60 31.97
C LEU A 14 33.06 -24.23 31.37
N GLY A 15 33.74 -24.23 30.22
CA GLY A 15 34.20 -23.02 29.54
C GLY A 15 33.31 -22.54 28.38
N ALA A 16 32.21 -23.25 28.08
CA ALA A 16 31.39 -23.00 26.89
C ALA A 16 30.05 -22.30 27.18
N LEU A 17 29.83 -21.75 28.38
CA LEU A 17 28.55 -21.14 28.76
C LEU A 17 28.49 -19.61 28.53
N LEU A 18 29.54 -18.97 28.01
CA LEU A 18 29.53 -17.51 27.73
C LEU A 18 29.69 -17.14 26.25
N ALA A 19 29.62 -18.12 25.35
CA ALA A 19 29.49 -17.86 23.92
C ALA A 19 28.05 -18.13 23.45
N THR A 20 27.07 -17.57 24.15
CA THR A 20 25.73 -17.40 23.57
C THR A 20 25.85 -16.33 22.49
N THR A 21 26.17 -16.82 21.30
CA THR A 21 25.87 -16.26 19.99
C THR A 21 25.00 -15.01 20.05
N ASN A 22 25.56 -13.86 19.68
CA ASN A 22 24.77 -12.76 19.13
C ASN A 22 24.04 -13.31 17.90
N THR A 23 22.83 -13.83 18.10
CA THR A 23 21.90 -14.09 17.01
C THR A 23 21.49 -12.72 16.50
N TRP A 24 22.21 -12.25 15.48
CA TRP A 24 21.76 -11.15 14.63
C TRP A 24 20.42 -11.57 14.04
N THR A 25 19.34 -11.22 14.73
CA THR A 25 18.01 -11.29 14.18
C THR A 25 17.93 -10.22 13.11
N VAL A 26 18.14 -10.62 11.85
CA VAL A 26 17.81 -9.78 10.70
C VAL A 26 16.29 -9.66 10.71
N ILE A 27 15.81 -8.59 11.32
CA ILE A 27 14.42 -8.17 11.20
C ILE A 27 14.29 -7.67 9.76
N HIS A 28 13.75 -8.50 8.89
CA HIS A 28 13.26 -8.05 7.60
C HIS A 28 12.06 -7.16 7.88
N ALA A 29 12.28 -5.84 7.86
CA ALA A 29 11.18 -4.89 7.77
C ALA A 29 10.39 -5.28 6.51
N GLN A 30 9.13 -5.68 6.70
CA GLN A 30 8.23 -5.97 5.60
C GLN A 30 7.98 -4.64 4.88
N GLU A 31 8.81 -4.38 3.88
CA GLU A 31 8.70 -3.25 2.98
C GLU A 31 7.46 -3.49 2.11
N SER A 32 6.29 -3.18 2.67
CA SER A 32 5.08 -3.02 1.90
C SER A 32 5.31 -1.78 1.05
N SER A 33 5.95 -1.96 -0.10
CA SER A 33 6.14 -0.91 -1.09
C SER A 33 4.77 -0.34 -1.40
N ALA A 34 4.51 0.88 -0.93
CA ALA A 34 3.37 1.67 -1.34
C ALA A 34 3.64 2.07 -2.80
N ALA A 35 3.38 1.15 -3.72
CA ALA A 35 3.43 1.42 -5.14
C ALA A 35 2.32 2.43 -5.45
N LEU A 36 2.66 3.51 -6.14
CA LEU A 36 1.65 4.45 -6.62
C LEU A 36 0.82 3.74 -7.69
N GLU A 37 -0.49 3.70 -7.46
CA GLU A 37 -1.45 3.18 -8.42
C GLU A 37 -1.64 4.22 -9.53
N GLU A 38 -1.49 3.76 -10.77
CA GLU A 38 -1.67 4.58 -11.95
C GLU A 38 -3.13 4.50 -12.43
N ILE A 39 -3.80 5.65 -12.47
CA ILE A 39 -5.18 5.76 -12.94
C ILE A 39 -5.15 6.27 -14.39
N ILE A 40 -5.54 5.41 -15.33
CA ILE A 40 -5.67 5.73 -16.75
C ILE A 40 -7.13 6.09 -17.06
N VAL A 41 -7.34 7.24 -17.67
CA VAL A 41 -8.67 7.70 -18.09
C VAL A 41 -8.68 8.02 -19.58
N THR A 42 -9.87 8.14 -20.16
CA THR A 42 -10.06 8.53 -21.57
C THR A 42 -10.74 9.89 -21.66
N ALA A 43 -10.05 10.94 -21.23
CA ALA A 43 -10.63 12.28 -21.15
C ALA A 43 -10.57 13.06 -22.48
N GLN A 44 -9.60 12.75 -23.36
CA GLN A 44 -9.40 13.42 -24.65
C GLN A 44 -9.46 12.44 -25.84
N LYS A 45 -10.33 11.42 -25.76
CA LYS A 45 -10.42 10.33 -26.74
C LYS A 45 -9.10 9.54 -26.90
N ARG A 46 -8.22 9.63 -25.91
CA ARG A 46 -6.96 8.90 -25.78
C ARG A 46 -6.80 8.47 -24.32
N GLN A 47 -6.16 7.34 -24.10
CA GLN A 47 -5.78 6.86 -22.77
C GLN A 47 -4.62 7.69 -22.23
N GLU A 48 -4.81 8.31 -21.06
CA GLU A 48 -3.84 9.20 -20.43
C GLU A 48 -3.88 9.04 -18.89
N ASN A 49 -2.74 9.26 -18.23
CA ASN A 49 -2.60 9.21 -16.77
C ASN A 49 -3.21 10.46 -16.13
N LEU A 50 -4.06 10.26 -15.12
CA LEU A 50 -4.81 11.31 -14.41
C LEU A 50 -3.91 12.42 -13.81
N GLN A 51 -2.69 12.09 -13.38
CA GLN A 51 -1.74 13.05 -12.79
C GLN A 51 -1.05 13.95 -13.82
N THR A 52 -1.00 13.53 -15.09
CA THR A 52 -0.37 14.29 -16.19
C THR A 52 -1.37 15.11 -17.02
N LEU A 53 -2.67 14.94 -16.77
CA LEU A 53 -3.73 15.63 -17.50
C LEU A 53 -3.77 17.12 -17.18
N GLY A 54 -3.87 17.95 -18.21
CA GLY A 54 -4.01 19.40 -18.10
C GLY A 54 -5.44 19.89 -17.84
N ILE A 55 -6.35 19.01 -17.44
CA ILE A 55 -7.77 19.33 -17.19
C ILE A 55 -8.21 18.77 -15.84
N SER A 56 -9.21 19.39 -15.22
CA SER A 56 -9.81 18.88 -13.99
C SER A 56 -10.73 17.71 -14.29
N VAL A 57 -10.57 16.60 -13.55
CA VAL A 57 -11.38 15.40 -13.67
C VAL A 57 -11.95 15.06 -12.29
N SER A 58 -13.27 14.82 -12.23
CA SER A 58 -13.93 14.26 -11.05
C SER A 58 -14.35 12.82 -11.36
N ALA A 59 -13.89 11.87 -10.54
CA ALA A 59 -14.17 10.45 -10.71
C ALA A 59 -14.86 9.92 -9.44
N PHE A 60 -15.88 9.08 -9.65
CA PHE A 60 -16.64 8.43 -8.59
C PHE A 60 -16.59 6.93 -8.84
N ASP A 61 -16.22 6.17 -7.82
CA ASP A 61 -16.28 4.71 -7.84
C ASP A 61 -17.64 4.19 -7.35
N GLU A 62 -17.84 2.87 -7.37
CA GLU A 62 -19.09 2.24 -6.94
C GLU A 62 -19.43 2.55 -5.47
N GLY A 63 -18.44 2.50 -4.58
CA GLY A 63 -18.64 2.75 -3.15
C GLY A 63 -19.06 4.19 -2.87
N ALA A 64 -18.45 5.14 -3.57
CA ALA A 64 -18.79 6.55 -3.53
C ALA A 64 -20.22 6.78 -4.03
N LEU A 65 -20.59 6.24 -5.19
CA LEU A 65 -21.95 6.37 -5.72
C LEU A 65 -23.01 5.78 -4.78
N ASN A 66 -22.75 4.60 -4.22
CA ASN A 66 -23.66 3.95 -3.26
C ASN A 66 -23.79 4.76 -1.96
N SER A 67 -22.70 5.32 -1.45
CA SER A 67 -22.69 6.12 -0.22
C SER A 67 -23.40 7.46 -0.40
N LEU A 68 -23.32 8.04 -1.59
CA LEU A 68 -24.02 9.28 -1.95
C LEU A 68 -25.52 9.04 -2.18
N GLY A 69 -25.93 7.80 -2.50
CA GLY A 69 -27.32 7.43 -2.75
C GLY A 69 -27.92 8.08 -4.00
N THR A 70 -27.07 8.65 -4.84
CA THR A 70 -27.44 9.47 -5.99
C THR A 70 -27.92 8.61 -7.15
N ARG A 71 -29.04 9.00 -7.78
CA ARG A 71 -29.62 8.29 -8.94
C ARG A 71 -29.62 9.10 -10.23
N ASP A 72 -29.24 10.38 -10.14
CA ASP A 72 -29.25 11.34 -11.25
C ASP A 72 -27.91 12.09 -11.33
N ILE A 73 -27.47 12.39 -12.55
CA ILE A 73 -26.30 13.23 -12.84
C ILE A 73 -26.46 14.63 -12.26
N VAL A 74 -27.70 15.16 -12.19
CA VAL A 74 -27.99 16.47 -11.60
C VAL A 74 -27.59 16.49 -10.13
N GLU A 75 -27.85 15.42 -9.40
CA GLU A 75 -27.50 15.31 -7.98
C GLU A 75 -25.99 15.17 -7.78
N LEU A 76 -25.26 14.52 -8.70
CA LEU A 76 -23.80 14.43 -8.67
C LEU A 76 -23.13 15.79 -8.79
N SER A 77 -23.77 16.76 -9.46
CA SER A 77 -23.22 18.12 -9.60
C SER A 77 -22.99 18.83 -8.27
N LYS A 78 -23.71 18.44 -7.20
CA LYS A 78 -23.53 18.97 -5.84
C LYS A 78 -22.17 18.64 -5.23
N PHE A 79 -21.48 17.62 -5.76
CA PHE A 79 -20.19 17.13 -5.27
C PHE A 79 -19.02 17.49 -6.19
N VAL A 80 -19.30 18.08 -7.35
CA VAL A 80 -18.28 18.50 -8.32
C VAL A 80 -18.12 20.02 -8.24
N PRO A 81 -16.93 20.55 -7.91
CA PRO A 81 -16.72 21.98 -7.83
C PRO A 81 -17.02 22.69 -9.14
N ASN A 82 -17.70 23.84 -9.04
CA ASN A 82 -17.99 24.71 -10.19
C ASN A 82 -18.79 24.03 -11.33
N LEU A 83 -19.50 22.92 -11.04
CA LEU A 83 -20.38 22.26 -12.00
C LEU A 83 -21.84 22.71 -11.78
N GLN A 84 -22.49 23.16 -12.84
CA GLN A 84 -23.92 23.46 -12.88
C GLN A 84 -24.53 22.74 -14.08
N ILE A 85 -25.54 21.91 -13.82
CA ILE A 85 -26.31 21.22 -14.86
C ILE A 85 -27.65 21.93 -15.02
N GLY A 86 -27.93 22.38 -16.25
CA GLY A 86 -29.24 22.88 -16.62
C GLY A 86 -30.18 21.71 -16.88
N THR A 87 -31.32 21.68 -16.18
CA THR A 87 -32.42 20.77 -16.51
C THR A 87 -33.36 21.51 -17.45
N GLU A 88 -33.43 21.09 -18.71
CA GLU A 88 -34.44 21.57 -19.65
C GLU A 88 -35.80 20.97 -19.28
N SER A 89 -36.79 21.83 -18.99
CA SER A 89 -38.18 21.41 -18.88
C SER A 89 -38.64 21.00 -20.28
N SER A 90 -38.74 19.70 -20.53
CA SER A 90 -39.46 19.21 -21.72
C SER A 90 -40.95 19.52 -21.53
N ASP A 91 -41.48 20.45 -22.33
CA ASP A 91 -42.92 20.60 -22.56
C ASP A 91 -43.49 19.35 -23.26
#